data_AF-A0A090SP96-F1
#
_entry.id   AF-A0A090SP96-F1
#
_cell.length_a   1.000
_cell.length_b   1.000
_cell.length_c   1.000
_cell.angle_alpha   90.00
_cell.angle_beta   90.00
_cell.angle_gamma   90.00
#
_symmetry.space_group_name_H-M   'P 1'
#
loop_
_entity.id
_entity.type
_entity.pdbx_description
1 polymer ?
#
loop_
_entity_poly.entity_id
_entity_poly.type
_entity_poly.pdbx_seq_one_letter_code
_entity_poly.pdbx_strand_id
1 'polypeptide(L)'
;MNTAQLADFAASKRSDIKRHFSSVDERRKFWELFFKQPMVINCKDNQELERAYQTLIHDDSEFTDSCTWIEYGTDPELLPIKAMRIMQEAEIVFYDKNCPFGFVDLVRRDAERIAYDDVADVSSGIMSCKADRQRIVVFVEPKSSSYKLLKEGDEVIELARIK
;
A
#
# COMPACT_ATOMS: atom_id res chain seq x y z
N MET A 1 9.62 -5.21 -26.03
CA MET A 1 8.30 -5.83 -26.22
C MET A 1 7.21 -4.74 -26.25
N ASN A 2 6.05 -4.94 -26.87
CA ASN A 2 4.98 -3.93 -26.86
C ASN A 2 3.97 -4.16 -25.71
N THR A 3 3.17 -3.15 -25.38
CA THR A 3 2.19 -3.20 -24.27
C THR A 3 1.11 -4.25 -24.47
N ALA A 4 0.75 -4.56 -25.73
CA ALA A 4 -0.23 -5.60 -26.04
C ALA A 4 0.28 -7.00 -25.67
N GLN A 5 1.53 -7.33 -26.01
CA GLN A 5 2.16 -8.60 -25.64
C GLN A 5 2.24 -8.79 -24.11
N LEU A 6 2.54 -7.71 -23.38
CA LEU A 6 2.55 -7.74 -21.90
C LEU A 6 1.14 -7.99 -21.34
N ALA A 7 0.11 -7.37 -21.93
CA ALA A 7 -1.27 -7.58 -21.54
C ALA A 7 -1.75 -9.01 -21.83
N ASP A 8 -1.39 -9.57 -22.99
CA ASP A 8 -1.72 -10.95 -23.37
C ASP A 8 -1.05 -11.96 -22.43
N PHE A 9 0.24 -11.73 -22.10
CA PHE A 9 0.94 -12.54 -21.11
C PHE A 9 0.23 -12.49 -19.75
N ALA A 10 -0.05 -11.28 -19.23
CA ALA A 10 -0.75 -11.12 -17.96
C ALA A 10 -2.14 -11.79 -17.96
N ALA A 11 -2.88 -11.69 -19.07
CA ALA A 11 -4.16 -12.35 -19.24
C ALA A 11 -4.05 -13.88 -19.15
N SER A 12 -3.01 -14.46 -19.76
CA SER A 12 -2.76 -15.91 -19.72
C SER A 12 -2.50 -16.45 -18.31
N LYS A 13 -1.96 -15.63 -17.41
CA LYS A 13 -1.63 -16.00 -16.01
C LYS A 13 -2.74 -15.75 -15.00
N ARG A 14 -3.86 -15.13 -15.39
CA ARG A 14 -4.96 -14.79 -14.46
C ARG A 14 -5.48 -15.97 -13.65
N SER A 15 -5.67 -17.13 -14.27
CA SER A 15 -6.21 -18.31 -13.60
C SER A 15 -5.24 -18.88 -12.56
N ASP A 16 -3.94 -18.80 -12.84
CA ASP A 16 -2.89 -19.27 -11.95
C ASP A 16 -2.75 -18.33 -10.74
N ILE A 17 -2.68 -17.01 -10.99
CA ILE A 17 -2.68 -15.98 -9.94
C ILE A 17 -3.92 -16.06 -9.04
N LYS A 18 -5.10 -16.34 -9.61
CA LYS A 18 -6.32 -16.53 -8.82
C LYS A 18 -6.28 -17.77 -7.92
N ARG A 19 -5.54 -18.80 -8.31
CA ARG A 19 -5.36 -20.03 -7.54
C ARG A 19 -4.33 -19.84 -6.43
N HIS A 20 -3.28 -19.09 -6.71
CA HIS A 20 -2.19 -18.84 -5.78
C HIS A 20 -2.57 -17.83 -4.69
N PHE A 21 -3.13 -16.69 -5.07
CA PHE A 21 -3.49 -15.60 -4.15
C PHE A 21 -4.99 -15.56 -3.90
N SER A 22 -5.36 -15.51 -2.62
CA SER A 22 -6.74 -15.64 -2.16
C SER A 22 -7.50 -14.32 -2.30
N SER A 23 -6.85 -13.21 -1.94
CA SER A 23 -7.47 -11.88 -1.93
C SER A 23 -7.25 -11.14 -3.26
N VAL A 24 -8.08 -10.13 -3.51
CA VAL A 24 -7.91 -9.26 -4.69
C VAL A 24 -6.68 -8.36 -4.53
N ASP A 25 -6.41 -7.94 -3.31
CA ASP A 25 -5.29 -7.07 -2.94
C ASP A 25 -3.94 -7.76 -3.14
N GLU A 26 -3.77 -9.01 -2.71
CA GLU A 26 -2.58 -9.82 -2.97
C GLU A 26 -2.30 -9.95 -4.47
N ARG A 27 -3.33 -10.23 -5.27
CA ARG A 27 -3.21 -10.33 -6.74
C ARG A 27 -2.78 -9.01 -7.36
N ARG A 28 -3.34 -7.90 -6.89
CA ARG A 28 -2.97 -6.56 -7.36
C ARG A 28 -1.52 -6.24 -6.98
N LYS A 29 -1.12 -6.50 -5.73
CA LYS A 29 0.25 -6.33 -5.24
C LYS A 29 1.24 -7.14 -6.06
N PHE A 30 0.91 -8.39 -6.41
CA PHE A 30 1.72 -9.19 -7.34
C PHE A 30 1.93 -8.47 -8.67
N TRP A 31 0.86 -7.99 -9.31
CA TRP A 31 0.96 -7.30 -10.59
C TRP A 31 1.73 -5.98 -10.49
N GLU A 32 1.55 -5.23 -9.41
CA GLU A 32 2.31 -4.01 -9.14
C GLU A 32 3.82 -4.30 -9.05
N LEU A 33 4.20 -5.32 -8.27
CA LEU A 33 5.60 -5.74 -8.14
C LEU A 33 6.15 -6.25 -9.48
N PHE A 34 5.39 -7.12 -10.16
CA PHE A 34 5.77 -7.68 -11.45
C PHE A 34 6.05 -6.60 -12.49
N PHE A 35 5.13 -5.64 -12.67
CA PHE A 35 5.31 -4.58 -13.66
C PHE A 35 6.39 -3.55 -13.29
N LYS A 36 6.75 -3.43 -12.01
CA LYS A 36 7.86 -2.59 -11.54
C LYS A 36 9.23 -3.26 -11.74
N GLN A 37 9.32 -4.57 -11.99
CA GLN A 37 10.60 -5.25 -12.13
C GLN A 37 11.37 -4.79 -13.39
N PRO A 38 12.68 -4.47 -13.28
CA PRO A 38 13.50 -4.10 -14.43
C PRO A 38 13.53 -5.15 -15.54
N MET A 39 13.44 -6.44 -15.19
CA MET A 39 13.38 -7.55 -16.15
C MET A 39 12.11 -7.51 -16.99
N VAL A 40 10.97 -7.15 -16.38
CA VAL A 40 9.69 -7.01 -17.07
C VAL A 40 9.66 -5.75 -17.92
N ILE A 41 10.17 -4.63 -17.40
CA ILE A 41 10.23 -3.35 -18.13
C ILE A 41 11.11 -3.48 -19.40
N ASN A 42 12.24 -4.16 -19.30
CA ASN A 42 13.22 -4.28 -20.38
C ASN A 42 13.09 -5.57 -21.21
N CYS A 43 12.01 -6.33 -21.03
CA CYS A 43 11.87 -7.63 -21.66
C CYS A 43 11.85 -7.57 -23.19
N LYS A 44 12.45 -8.60 -23.81
CA LYS A 44 12.54 -8.77 -25.26
C LYS A 44 11.59 -9.83 -25.79
N ASP A 45 11.22 -10.80 -24.96
CA ASP A 45 10.36 -11.92 -25.30
C ASP A 45 9.55 -12.43 -24.10
N ASN A 46 8.63 -13.37 -24.38
CA ASN A 46 7.79 -13.99 -23.35
C ASN A 46 8.57 -14.93 -22.41
N GLN A 47 9.77 -15.38 -22.80
CA GLN A 47 10.57 -16.27 -21.95
C GLN A 47 11.14 -15.49 -20.77
N GLU A 48 11.54 -14.24 -20.97
CA GLU A 48 11.96 -13.34 -19.90
C GLU A 48 10.79 -13.01 -18.95
N LEU A 49 9.59 -12.76 -19.48
CA LEU A 49 8.39 -12.56 -18.66
C LEU A 49 8.05 -13.79 -17.81
N GLU A 50 8.14 -14.98 -18.41
CA GLU A 50 7.88 -16.23 -17.68
C GLU A 50 8.87 -16.40 -16.53
N ARG A 51 10.17 -16.12 -16.75
CA ARG A 51 11.16 -16.19 -15.67
C ARG A 51 10.85 -15.18 -14.55
N ALA A 52 10.56 -13.93 -14.90
CA ALA A 52 10.18 -12.92 -13.91
C ALA A 52 8.93 -13.34 -13.11
N TYR A 53 7.94 -13.92 -13.79
CA TYR A 53 6.70 -14.41 -13.18
C TYR A 53 6.98 -15.55 -12.20
N GLN A 54 7.73 -16.57 -12.64
CA GLN A 54 8.06 -17.74 -11.83
C GLN A 54 8.92 -17.38 -10.62
N THR A 55 9.83 -16.41 -10.76
CA THR A 55 10.60 -15.91 -9.62
C THR A 55 9.69 -15.22 -8.61
N LEU A 56 8.88 -14.25 -9.05
CA LEU A 56 8.09 -13.42 -8.14
C LEU A 56 6.95 -14.18 -7.47
N ILE A 57 6.28 -15.10 -8.18
CA ILE A 57 5.13 -15.82 -7.62
C ILE A 57 5.51 -16.76 -6.46
N HIS A 58 6.79 -17.11 -6.33
CA HIS A 58 7.32 -17.92 -5.23
C HIS A 58 8.14 -17.09 -4.23
N ASP A 59 8.23 -15.78 -4.42
CA ASP A 59 9.00 -14.89 -3.56
C ASP A 59 8.10 -14.21 -2.53
N ASP A 60 7.87 -14.89 -1.42
CA ASP A 60 7.10 -14.36 -0.29
C ASP A 60 7.72 -13.10 0.32
N SER A 61 9.02 -12.87 0.13
CA SER A 61 9.73 -11.75 0.77
C SER A 61 9.38 -10.40 0.16
N GLU A 62 8.89 -10.38 -1.08
CA GLU A 62 8.43 -9.16 -1.76
C GLU A 62 7.02 -8.73 -1.30
N PHE A 63 6.30 -9.61 -0.61
CA PHE A 63 4.95 -9.35 -0.10
C PHE A 63 4.98 -8.91 1.37
N THR A 64 5.80 -7.92 1.73
CA THR A 64 5.86 -7.43 3.12
C THR A 64 4.65 -6.57 3.48
N ASP A 65 4.24 -6.61 4.74
CA ASP A 65 3.43 -5.54 5.30
C ASP A 65 4.19 -4.22 5.28
N SER A 66 3.45 -3.12 5.39
CA SER A 66 4.03 -1.82 5.72
C SER A 66 3.00 -1.03 6.53
N CYS A 67 3.44 -0.36 7.57
CA CYS A 67 2.60 0.57 8.32
C CYS A 67 3.23 1.95 8.26
N THR A 68 2.48 2.91 7.72
CA THR A 68 2.93 4.29 7.60
C THR A 68 1.97 5.21 8.33
N TRP A 69 2.51 5.96 9.28
CA TRP A 69 1.81 6.99 10.02
C TRP A 69 1.93 8.31 9.24
N ILE A 70 0.81 8.88 8.84
CA ILE A 70 0.76 10.13 8.08
C ILE A 70 0.08 11.19 8.94
N GLU A 71 0.78 12.29 9.17
CA GLU A 71 0.19 13.42 9.87
C GLU A 71 -0.85 14.10 8.98
N TYR A 72 -2.00 14.42 9.56
CA TYR A 72 -2.99 15.28 8.91
C TYR A 72 -2.99 16.69 9.52
N GLY A 73 -3.59 17.61 8.78
CA GLY A 73 -3.72 19.02 9.15
C GLY A 73 -5.04 19.56 8.67
N THR A 74 -5.12 20.85 8.39
CA THR A 74 -6.34 21.46 7.83
C THR A 74 -6.37 21.40 6.31
N ASP A 75 -5.20 21.41 5.66
CA ASP A 75 -5.06 21.52 4.21
C ASP A 75 -4.38 20.26 3.63
N PRO A 76 -5.12 19.43 2.87
CA PRO A 76 -4.57 18.26 2.19
C PRO A 76 -3.47 18.59 1.16
N GLU A 77 -3.39 19.83 0.64
CA GLU A 77 -2.36 20.22 -0.33
C GLU A 77 -0.94 20.21 0.29
N LEU A 78 -0.84 20.20 1.62
CA LEU A 78 0.43 20.08 2.34
C LEU A 78 0.95 18.65 2.45
N LEU A 79 0.22 17.65 1.93
CA LEU A 79 0.69 16.27 1.90
C LEU A 79 1.93 16.16 1.01
N PRO A 80 3.05 15.64 1.55
CA PRO A 80 4.20 15.34 0.71
C PRO A 80 3.84 14.32 -0.38
N ILE A 81 4.48 14.43 -1.55
CA ILE A 81 4.30 13.46 -2.66
C ILE A 81 4.52 12.02 -2.19
N LYS A 82 5.41 11.80 -1.22
CA LYS A 82 5.65 10.48 -0.63
C LYS A 82 4.42 9.94 0.11
N ALA A 83 3.77 10.75 0.93
CA ALA A 83 2.52 10.37 1.63
C ALA A 83 1.45 10.00 0.61
N MET A 84 1.24 10.85 -0.40
CA MET A 84 0.27 10.58 -1.46
C MET A 84 0.54 9.27 -2.20
N ARG A 85 1.80 8.97 -2.52
CA ARG A 85 2.16 7.70 -3.15
C ARG A 85 1.83 6.49 -2.27
N ILE A 86 2.12 6.56 -0.98
CA ILE A 86 1.82 5.49 -0.02
C ILE A 86 0.31 5.32 0.14
N MET A 87 -0.44 6.42 0.24
CA MET A 87 -1.91 6.43 0.32
C MET A 87 -2.58 5.79 -0.91
N GLN A 88 -1.96 5.86 -2.08
CA GLN A 88 -2.45 5.20 -3.30
C GLN A 88 -2.11 3.71 -3.35
N GLU A 89 -1.12 3.24 -2.59
CA GLU A 89 -0.77 1.83 -2.50
C GLU A 89 -1.49 1.12 -1.33
N ALA A 90 -2.00 1.89 -0.37
CA ALA A 90 -2.64 1.43 0.87
C ALA A 90 -3.84 0.49 0.62
N GLU A 91 -3.90 -0.54 1.44
CA GLU A 91 -5.00 -1.52 1.50
C GLU A 91 -5.99 -1.15 2.57
N ILE A 92 -5.48 -0.63 3.70
CA ILE A 92 -6.28 -0.20 4.82
C ILE A 92 -5.83 1.18 5.26
N VAL A 93 -6.79 2.05 5.56
CA VAL A 93 -6.55 3.30 6.25
C VAL A 93 -7.30 3.35 7.58
N PHE A 94 -6.55 3.57 8.65
CA PHE A 94 -7.09 3.98 9.94
C PHE A 94 -7.09 5.50 10.02
N TYR A 95 -8.20 6.09 10.44
CA TYR A 95 -8.30 7.54 10.57
C TYR A 95 -9.05 7.95 11.82
N ASP A 96 -8.52 8.97 12.49
CA ASP A 96 -9.20 9.68 13.57
C ASP A 96 -10.46 10.37 13.02
N LYS A 97 -11.56 10.40 13.79
CA LYS A 97 -12.81 11.10 13.39
C LYS A 97 -12.64 12.61 13.18
N ASN A 98 -11.61 13.21 13.76
CA ASN A 98 -11.24 14.61 13.57
C ASN A 98 -10.39 14.84 12.30
N CYS A 99 -9.94 13.77 11.63
CA CYS A 99 -9.24 13.87 10.37
C CYS A 99 -10.18 14.44 9.30
N PRO A 100 -9.83 15.58 8.65
CA PRO A 100 -10.68 16.12 7.61
C PRO A 100 -10.86 15.13 6.46
N PHE A 101 -12.09 15.02 5.97
CA PHE A 101 -12.43 14.08 4.90
C PHE A 101 -11.54 14.23 3.66
N GLY A 102 -11.06 15.45 3.36
CA GLY A 102 -10.14 15.70 2.25
C GLY A 102 -8.83 14.89 2.29
N PHE A 103 -8.37 14.43 3.46
CA PHE A 103 -7.23 13.52 3.56
C PHE A 103 -7.64 12.07 3.27
N VAL A 104 -8.76 11.64 3.85
CA VAL A 104 -9.29 10.26 3.73
C VAL A 104 -9.75 9.96 2.30
N ASP A 105 -10.27 10.97 1.59
CA ASP A 105 -10.72 10.85 0.19
C ASP A 105 -9.56 10.68 -0.80
N LEU A 106 -8.36 11.17 -0.44
CA LEU A 106 -7.13 11.01 -1.22
C LEU A 106 -6.49 9.62 -1.08
N VAL A 107 -6.99 8.78 -0.17
CA VAL A 107 -6.58 7.37 -0.09
C VAL A 107 -7.17 6.62 -1.28
N ARG A 108 -6.46 5.57 -1.74
CA ARG A 108 -6.94 4.66 -2.79
C ARG A 108 -8.43 4.33 -2.61
N ARG A 109 -9.19 4.41 -3.69
CA ARG A 109 -10.68 4.36 -3.65
C ARG A 109 -11.22 3.08 -3.01
N ASP A 110 -10.63 1.94 -3.32
CA ASP A 110 -11.02 0.61 -2.85
C ASP A 110 -10.33 0.18 -1.54
N ALA A 111 -9.50 1.03 -0.94
CA ALA A 111 -8.95 0.76 0.38
C ALA A 111 -10.05 0.75 1.45
N GLU A 112 -9.93 -0.16 2.40
CA GLU A 112 -10.80 -0.23 3.57
C GLU A 112 -10.53 0.98 4.49
N ARG A 113 -11.60 1.60 5.00
CA ARG A 113 -11.54 2.81 5.83
C ARG A 113 -12.08 2.52 7.21
N ILE A 114 -11.22 2.55 8.22
CA ILE A 114 -11.57 2.24 9.62
C ILE A 114 -11.42 3.52 10.44
N ALA A 115 -12.55 4.07 10.89
CA ALA A 115 -12.55 5.21 11.81
C ALA A 115 -12.22 4.72 13.23
N TYR A 116 -11.43 5.49 13.98
CA TYR A 116 -11.17 5.24 15.39
C TYR A 116 -11.34 6.51 16.24
N ASP A 117 -11.58 6.33 17.54
CA ASP A 117 -11.71 7.40 18.53
C ASP A 117 -10.41 7.60 19.33
N ASP A 118 -9.77 6.50 19.73
CA ASP A 118 -8.46 6.51 20.38
C ASP A 118 -7.46 5.69 19.56
N VAL A 119 -6.26 6.21 19.39
CA VAL A 119 -5.17 5.51 18.70
C VAL A 119 -4.76 4.22 19.43
N ALA A 120 -5.02 4.12 20.74
CA ALA A 120 -4.78 2.90 21.50
C ALA A 120 -5.54 1.69 20.93
N ASP A 121 -6.78 1.91 20.45
CA ASP A 121 -7.65 0.87 19.91
C ASP A 121 -7.15 0.33 18.55
N VAL A 122 -6.40 1.17 17.83
CA VAL A 122 -5.89 0.88 16.48
C VAL A 122 -4.81 -0.21 16.48
N SER A 123 -4.08 -0.35 17.59
CA SER A 123 -2.95 -1.28 17.73
C SER A 123 -3.32 -2.72 17.37
N SER A 124 -4.50 -3.17 17.82
CA SER A 124 -4.98 -4.52 17.55
C SER A 124 -5.31 -4.74 16.07
N GLY A 125 -5.91 -3.73 15.43
CA GLY A 125 -6.19 -3.72 14.00
C GLY A 125 -4.90 -3.77 13.18
N ILE A 126 -3.92 -2.90 13.48
CA ILE A 126 -2.62 -2.89 12.80
C ILE A 126 -1.95 -4.26 12.88
N MET A 127 -1.93 -4.90 14.06
CA MET A 127 -1.32 -6.23 14.21
C MET A 127 -1.99 -7.29 13.34
N SER A 128 -3.33 -7.29 13.26
CA SER A 128 -4.05 -8.20 12.37
C SER A 128 -3.72 -7.94 10.91
N CYS A 129 -3.76 -6.68 10.47
CA CYS A 129 -3.49 -6.30 9.09
C CYS A 129 -2.03 -6.60 8.68
N LYS A 130 -1.08 -6.44 9.60
CA LYS A 130 0.33 -6.83 9.39
C LYS A 130 0.47 -8.34 9.22
N ALA A 131 -0.26 -9.14 10.02
CA ALA A 131 -0.27 -10.60 9.86
C ALA A 131 -0.79 -11.01 8.46
N ASP A 132 -1.75 -10.26 7.93
CA ASP A 132 -2.29 -10.42 6.57
C ASP A 132 -1.43 -9.75 5.47
N ARG A 133 -0.23 -9.27 5.81
CA ARG A 133 0.75 -8.62 4.89
C ARG A 133 0.20 -7.39 4.16
N GLN A 134 -0.75 -6.69 4.78
CA GLN A 134 -1.40 -5.54 4.20
C GLN A 134 -0.57 -4.26 4.37
N ARG A 135 -0.71 -3.34 3.42
CA ARG A 135 -0.16 -1.99 3.47
C ARG A 135 -1.15 -1.06 4.16
N ILE A 136 -0.73 -0.52 5.29
CA ILE A 136 -1.55 0.21 6.24
C ILE A 136 -1.12 1.67 6.24
N VAL A 137 -2.09 2.56 6.18
CA VAL A 137 -1.92 3.98 6.49
C VAL A 137 -2.67 4.30 7.77
N VAL A 138 -2.06 5.08 8.65
CA VAL A 138 -2.70 5.60 9.85
C VAL A 138 -2.62 7.11 9.86
N PHE A 139 -3.77 7.79 9.79
CA PHE A 139 -3.83 9.24 9.89
C PHE A 139 -3.85 9.71 11.33
N VAL A 140 -2.88 10.54 11.71
CA VAL A 140 -2.73 11.03 13.08
C VAL A 140 -2.59 12.55 13.16
N GLU A 141 -3.06 13.12 14.26
CA GLU A 141 -2.82 14.53 14.56
C GLU A 141 -1.37 14.73 15.02
N PRO A 142 -0.61 15.71 14.46
CA PRO A 142 0.80 15.96 14.81
C PRO A 142 1.09 16.16 16.30
N LYS A 143 0.10 16.63 17.07
CA LYS A 143 0.23 16.93 18.50
C LYS A 143 -0.13 15.75 19.41
N SER A 144 -0.65 14.66 18.87
CA SER A 144 -1.06 13.52 19.67
C SER A 144 0.15 12.82 20.31
N SER A 145 0.12 12.65 21.63
CA SER A 145 1.22 12.01 22.38
C SER A 145 1.16 10.48 22.24
N SER A 146 -0.03 9.94 22.00
CA SER A 146 -0.32 8.51 22.06
C SER A 146 0.26 7.73 20.88
N TYR A 147 0.29 8.30 19.66
CA TYR A 147 0.86 7.58 18.50
C TYR A 147 2.41 7.53 18.50
N LYS A 148 3.08 8.42 19.26
CA LYS A 148 4.54 8.40 19.38
C LYS A 148 5.09 7.13 20.01
N LEU A 149 4.28 6.48 20.86
CA LEU A 149 4.59 5.21 21.50
C LEU A 149 4.26 4.01 20.61
N LEU A 150 3.23 4.13 19.76
CA LEU A 150 2.74 3.05 18.90
C LEU A 150 3.54 2.89 17.60
N LYS A 151 4.24 3.95 17.17
CA LYS A 151 4.98 3.98 15.91
C LYS A 151 6.39 3.37 15.96
N GLU A 152 6.81 2.72 17.05
CA GLU A 152 8.20 2.21 17.15
C GLU A 152 8.51 1.22 16.01
N GLY A 153 9.41 1.64 15.10
CA GLY A 153 9.84 0.86 13.93
C GLY A 153 9.06 1.14 12.64
N ASP A 154 7.89 1.78 12.72
CA ASP A 154 7.06 2.12 11.57
C ASP A 154 7.48 3.46 10.94
N GLU A 155 7.18 3.62 9.64
CA GLU A 155 7.47 4.85 8.93
C GLU A 155 6.52 5.98 9.33
N VAL A 156 7.03 7.20 9.43
CA VAL A 156 6.24 8.40 9.76
C VAL A 156 6.49 9.48 8.71
N ILE A 157 5.42 10.09 8.21
CA ILE A 157 5.49 11.21 7.27
C ILE A 157 4.78 12.42 7.87
N GLU A 158 5.57 13.45 8.17
CA GLU A 158 5.09 14.77 8.60
C GLU A 158 4.57 15.58 7.41
N LEU A 159 3.65 16.50 7.68
CA LEU A 159 3.19 17.47 6.67
C LEU A 159 4.31 18.43 6.27
N ALA A 160 4.25 18.87 5.00
CA ALA A 160 5.14 19.93 4.54
C ALA A 160 4.87 21.23 5.32
N ARG A 161 5.94 21.90 5.73
CA ARG A 161 5.87 23.20 6.38
C ARG A 161 6.08 24.29 5.34
N ILE A 162 5.09 25.14 5.14
CA ILE A 162 5.29 26.38 4.38
C ILE A 162 6.13 27.31 5.28
N LYS A 163 7.27 27.76 4.78
CA LYS A 163 8.13 28.75 5.43
C LYS A 163 7.56 30.15 5.27
#